data_AF-A0A3D3T0Y6-F1
#
_entry.id   AF-A0A3D3T0Y6-F1
#
_cell.length_a   1.000
_cell.length_b   1.000
_cell.length_c   1.000
_cell.angle_alpha   90.00
_cell.angle_beta   90.00
_cell.angle_gamma   90.00
#
_symmetry.space_group_name_H-M   'P 1'
#
loop_
_entity.id
_entity.type
_entity.pdbx_description
1 polymer ?
#
loop_
_entity_poly.entity_id
_entity_poly.type
_entity_poly.pdbx_seq_one_letter_code
_entity_poly.pdbx_strand_id
1 'polypeptide(L)'
;MPESKQIGKSDGVAQLSSFDPLKAGQKHSQEYYDAIKQKFAEERDLRLNYRPEGTGQFNSDFEGDLAHYGEDSYNRDVKPREAMTDTVEVLFIGGGFSALLTAPQLRKAGVKSIRIVERGADVGGTWYWNRYPGAACDVVSYDYLPLLDEMDYVPKDRYAKAPEIYDHCKAIADRFDLYDLALFQTTVTHTTWLEDEKLWRIQTDRGDDMKAKFVICANGPMSKPKLARIEGIERFKGHSFHTSRWDYDYCGENLENLEDKRVAIIGTGATAVQAVPELAKNAKELYVFQRTPSSIDIRNDWPTDPNWARKLK
;
A
#
# COMPACT_ATOMS: atom_id res chain seq x y z
N MET A 1 -17.34 31.11 26.82
CA MET A 1 -16.22 30.30 27.34
C MET A 1 -16.78 28.94 27.74
N PRO A 2 -16.43 27.85 27.05
CA PRO A 2 -16.76 26.53 27.55
C PRO A 2 -15.63 26.05 28.47
N GLU A 3 -16.00 25.59 29.66
CA GLU A 3 -15.11 25.09 30.69
C GLU A 3 -14.38 23.81 30.24
N SER A 4 -13.05 23.86 30.25
CA SER A 4 -12.22 22.67 30.09
C SER A 4 -12.30 21.81 31.35
N LYS A 5 -12.94 20.65 31.28
CA LYS A 5 -12.74 19.60 32.28
C LYS A 5 -11.31 19.06 32.12
N GLN A 6 -10.43 19.46 33.04
CA GLN A 6 -9.13 18.82 33.23
C GLN A 6 -9.36 17.34 33.55
N ILE A 7 -8.91 16.47 32.65
CA ILE A 7 -8.81 15.03 32.92
C ILE A 7 -7.54 14.85 33.76
N GLY A 8 -7.74 14.35 34.98
CA GLY A 8 -6.67 14.11 35.95
C GLY A 8 -5.66 13.08 35.45
N LYS A 9 -4.39 13.33 35.74
CA LYS A 9 -3.29 12.37 35.57
C LYS A 9 -3.49 11.20 36.54
N SER A 10 -3.78 10.02 36.01
CA SER A 10 -3.47 8.74 36.66
C SER A 10 -3.34 7.66 35.60
N ASP A 11 -2.12 7.12 35.51
CA ASP A 11 -1.70 5.81 34.97
C ASP A 11 -2.21 5.37 33.58
N GLY A 12 -1.24 5.26 32.67
CA GLY A 12 -1.43 4.87 31.28
C GLY A 12 -1.95 3.45 31.12
N VAL A 13 -3.26 3.33 30.90
CA VAL A 13 -3.88 2.56 29.81
C VAL A 13 -5.16 3.31 29.52
N ALA A 14 -5.32 3.87 28.32
CA ALA A 14 -6.59 4.48 27.94
C ALA A 14 -7.70 3.46 28.18
N GLN A 15 -8.66 3.76 29.06
CA GLN A 15 -9.88 2.99 29.22
C GLN A 15 -10.67 3.10 27.91
N LEU A 16 -10.31 2.29 26.93
CA LEU A 16 -11.19 1.89 25.86
C LEU A 16 -12.41 1.30 26.56
N SER A 17 -13.60 1.80 26.22
CA SER A 17 -14.85 1.14 26.58
C SER A 17 -14.73 -0.32 26.17
N SER A 18 -14.49 -1.20 27.14
CA SER A 18 -14.42 -2.63 26.92
C SER A 18 -15.78 -3.04 26.37
N PHE A 19 -15.84 -3.32 25.06
CA PHE A 19 -16.89 -4.18 24.55
C PHE A 19 -16.73 -5.50 25.30
N ASP A 20 -17.55 -5.69 26.33
CA ASP A 20 -17.61 -6.90 27.09
C ASP A 20 -18.64 -7.80 26.40
N PRO A 21 -18.21 -8.79 25.59
CA PRO A 21 -19.12 -9.67 24.87
C PRO A 21 -19.95 -10.55 25.82
N LEU A 22 -19.60 -10.59 27.11
CA LEU A 22 -20.30 -11.35 28.16
C LEU A 22 -21.29 -10.48 28.94
N LYS A 23 -21.16 -9.15 28.86
CA LYS A 23 -22.16 -8.23 29.41
C LYS A 23 -23.38 -8.30 28.53
N ALA A 24 -24.50 -8.79 29.07
CA ALA A 24 -25.75 -8.85 28.35
C ALA A 24 -26.10 -7.45 27.82
N GLY A 25 -25.89 -7.25 26.52
CA GLY A 25 -26.28 -6.04 25.83
C GLY A 25 -27.79 -5.86 25.96
N GLN A 26 -28.24 -4.62 25.78
CA GLN A 26 -29.67 -4.33 25.72
C GLN A 26 -30.29 -5.22 24.63
N LYS A 27 -31.21 -6.12 25.01
CA LYS A 27 -31.90 -6.98 24.05
C LYS A 27 -32.88 -6.12 23.26
N HIS A 28 -32.60 -5.91 21.99
CA HIS A 28 -33.52 -5.25 21.06
C HIS A 28 -34.49 -6.28 20.44
N SER A 29 -35.65 -5.81 19.98
CA SER A 29 -36.61 -6.64 19.24
C SER A 29 -36.04 -7.08 17.89
N GLN A 30 -36.62 -8.12 17.27
CA GLN A 30 -36.22 -8.52 15.92
C GLN A 30 -36.43 -7.39 14.89
N GLU A 31 -37.50 -6.61 15.06
CA GLU A 31 -37.82 -5.43 14.23
C GLU A 31 -36.68 -4.40 14.20
N TYR A 32 -35.98 -4.18 15.32
CA TYR A 32 -34.82 -3.29 15.38
C TYR A 32 -33.70 -3.75 14.45
N TYR A 33 -33.36 -5.05 14.48
CA TYR A 33 -32.31 -5.61 13.62
C TYR A 33 -32.74 -5.64 12.14
N ASP A 34 -34.02 -5.86 11.87
CA ASP A 34 -34.54 -5.86 10.51
C ASP A 34 -34.54 -4.44 9.91
N ALA A 35 -34.83 -3.41 10.71
CA ALA A 35 -34.66 -2.02 10.29
C ALA A 35 -33.19 -1.67 9.95
N ILE A 36 -32.22 -2.19 10.71
CA ILE A 36 -30.78 -2.03 10.39
C ILE A 36 -30.43 -2.71 9.06
N LYS A 37 -30.87 -3.96 8.85
CA LYS A 37 -30.63 -4.69 7.59
C LYS A 37 -31.27 -3.97 6.41
N GLN A 38 -32.48 -3.45 6.59
CA GLN A 38 -33.17 -2.67 5.57
C GLN A 38 -32.35 -1.43 5.21
N LYS A 39 -31.86 -0.68 6.21
CA LYS A 39 -31.01 0.48 5.96
C LYS A 39 -29.73 0.12 5.21
N PHE A 40 -29.08 -1.00 5.56
CA PHE A 40 -27.91 -1.49 4.82
C PHE A 40 -28.24 -1.85 3.37
N ALA A 41 -29.41 -2.44 3.11
CA ALA A 41 -29.87 -2.75 1.76
C ALA A 41 -30.12 -1.47 0.94
N GLU A 42 -30.81 -0.47 1.52
CA GLU A 42 -31.06 0.82 0.88
C GLU A 42 -29.75 1.50 0.46
N GLU A 43 -28.76 1.59 1.36
CA GLU A 43 -27.46 2.21 1.09
C GLU A 43 -26.61 1.43 0.06
N ARG A 44 -26.74 0.10 0.03
CA ARG A 44 -26.12 -0.75 -1.01
C ARG A 44 -26.75 -0.46 -2.37
N ASP A 45 -28.08 -0.43 -2.44
CA ASP A 45 -28.84 -0.37 -3.68
C ASP A 45 -28.66 0.96 -4.43
N LEU A 46 -28.41 2.06 -3.70
CA LEU A 46 -28.01 3.35 -4.30
C LEU A 46 -26.83 3.22 -5.28
N ARG A 47 -25.94 2.25 -5.06
CA ARG A 47 -24.67 2.11 -5.80
C ARG A 47 -24.71 1.02 -6.87
N LEU A 48 -25.72 0.14 -6.85
CA LEU A 48 -25.90 -0.92 -7.86
C LEU A 48 -26.28 -0.35 -9.24
N ASN A 49 -26.90 0.83 -9.25
CA ASN A 49 -27.33 1.49 -10.48
C ASN A 49 -26.22 2.34 -11.14
N TYR A 50 -25.01 2.39 -10.58
CA TYR A 50 -23.90 3.09 -11.21
C TYR A 50 -23.44 2.40 -12.48
N ARG A 51 -23.11 3.21 -13.50
CA ARG A 51 -22.68 2.75 -14.81
C ARG A 51 -21.32 3.37 -15.18
N PRO A 52 -20.41 2.62 -15.81
CA PRO A 52 -20.49 1.19 -16.18
C PRO A 52 -20.68 0.25 -14.98
N GLU A 53 -21.01 -1.02 -15.15
CA GLU A 53 -21.20 -1.94 -14.00
C GLU A 53 -19.86 -2.51 -13.52
N GLY A 54 -19.81 -2.89 -12.23
CA GLY A 54 -18.67 -3.61 -11.65
C GLY A 54 -17.32 -2.90 -11.84
N THR A 55 -16.32 -3.64 -12.31
CA THR A 55 -14.96 -3.13 -12.55
C THR A 55 -14.89 -2.16 -13.74
N GLY A 56 -15.89 -2.15 -14.62
CA GLY A 56 -15.98 -1.21 -15.73
C GLY A 56 -16.08 0.25 -15.28
N GLN A 57 -16.46 0.51 -14.02
CA GLN A 57 -16.47 1.85 -13.41
C GLN A 57 -15.08 2.45 -13.23
N PHE A 58 -14.02 1.65 -13.41
CA PHE A 58 -12.67 2.08 -13.16
C PHE A 58 -11.84 2.03 -14.45
N ASN A 59 -10.86 2.91 -14.52
CA ASN A 59 -9.74 2.78 -15.43
C ASN A 59 -8.50 2.35 -14.63
N SER A 60 -7.79 1.36 -15.14
CA SER A 60 -6.50 0.91 -14.59
C SER A 60 -5.42 0.90 -15.67
N ASP A 61 -5.81 0.91 -16.94
CA ASP A 61 -4.93 0.98 -18.10
C ASP A 61 -4.83 2.45 -18.51
N PHE A 62 -3.79 3.09 -18.01
CA PHE A 62 -3.57 4.51 -18.23
C PHE A 62 -2.85 4.72 -19.57
N GLU A 63 -3.53 5.39 -20.48
CA GLU A 63 -3.03 5.75 -21.82
C GLU A 63 -3.37 7.22 -22.10
N GLY A 64 -2.71 7.79 -23.11
CA GLY A 64 -2.93 9.18 -23.54
C GLY A 64 -2.79 10.17 -22.37
N ASP A 65 -3.78 11.05 -22.20
CA ASP A 65 -3.79 12.10 -21.17
C ASP A 65 -3.75 11.55 -19.73
N LEU A 66 -4.10 10.27 -19.51
CA LEU A 66 -4.10 9.66 -18.18
C LEU A 66 -2.82 8.87 -17.87
N ALA A 67 -1.92 8.68 -18.84
CA ALA A 67 -0.71 7.86 -18.69
C ALA A 67 0.12 8.21 -17.44
N HIS A 68 0.21 9.51 -17.12
CA HIS A 68 0.92 10.06 -15.96
C HIS A 68 0.48 9.45 -14.61
N TYR A 69 -0.75 8.95 -14.47
CA TYR A 69 -1.21 8.27 -13.24
C TYR A 69 -0.52 6.92 -12.98
N GLY A 70 0.07 6.32 -14.02
CA GLY A 70 0.78 5.05 -13.94
C GLY A 70 2.28 5.20 -13.67
N GLU A 71 2.84 6.36 -14.01
CA GLU A 71 4.27 6.66 -13.93
C GLU A 71 4.79 6.61 -12.49
N ASP A 72 6.03 6.15 -12.32
CA ASP A 72 6.67 6.08 -11.02
C ASP A 72 7.32 7.41 -10.66
N SER A 73 6.69 8.16 -9.74
CA SER A 73 7.18 9.46 -9.29
C SER A 73 8.51 9.40 -8.52
N TYR A 74 8.92 8.22 -8.05
CA TYR A 74 10.20 8.03 -7.34
C TYR A 74 11.31 7.53 -8.26
N ASN A 75 10.99 7.19 -9.50
CA ASN A 75 11.93 6.66 -10.47
C ASN A 75 12.76 7.78 -11.12
N ARG A 76 13.88 8.16 -10.49
CA ARG A 76 14.70 9.31 -10.93
C ARG A 76 15.80 8.99 -11.94
N ASP A 77 16.32 7.77 -11.95
CA ASP A 77 17.49 7.40 -12.78
C ASP A 77 17.31 6.00 -13.38
N VAL A 78 16.73 5.93 -14.57
CA VAL A 78 16.64 4.67 -15.33
C VAL A 78 17.95 4.46 -16.08
N LYS A 79 18.80 3.61 -15.52
CA LYS A 79 20.06 3.27 -16.18
C LYS A 79 19.80 2.35 -17.37
N PRO A 80 20.36 2.64 -18.56
CA PRO A 80 20.38 1.71 -19.66
C PRO A 80 21.05 0.41 -19.22
N ARG A 81 20.49 -0.72 -19.66
CA ARG A 81 21.11 -2.04 -19.53
C ARG A 81 20.76 -2.85 -20.77
N GLU A 82 21.60 -3.82 -21.10
CA GLU A 82 21.29 -4.80 -22.13
C GLU A 82 20.06 -5.62 -21.73
N ALA A 83 19.36 -6.11 -22.75
CA ALA A 83 18.27 -7.05 -22.57
C ALA A 83 18.80 -8.37 -22.00
N MET A 84 18.10 -8.92 -21.01
CA MET A 84 18.44 -10.17 -20.36
C MET A 84 17.83 -11.33 -21.15
N THR A 85 18.64 -12.35 -21.44
CA THR A 85 18.21 -13.58 -22.13
C THR A 85 18.68 -14.85 -21.40
N ASP A 86 19.01 -14.72 -20.12
CA ASP A 86 19.50 -15.82 -19.30
C ASP A 86 18.37 -16.76 -18.86
N THR A 87 18.76 -17.92 -18.33
CA THR A 87 17.85 -18.91 -17.76
C THR A 87 18.12 -19.06 -16.28
N VAL A 88 17.09 -18.89 -15.46
CA VAL A 88 17.16 -19.06 -14.01
C VAL A 88 16.35 -20.25 -13.52
N GLU A 89 16.58 -20.67 -12.28
CA GLU A 89 15.77 -21.73 -11.68
C GLU A 89 14.43 -21.17 -11.19
N VAL A 90 14.45 -20.06 -10.46
CA VAL A 90 13.25 -19.40 -9.92
C VAL A 90 13.23 -17.93 -10.29
N LEU A 91 12.12 -17.46 -10.85
CA LEU A 91 11.88 -16.03 -11.12
C LEU A 91 10.69 -15.53 -10.30
N PHE A 92 10.89 -14.47 -9.55
CA PHE A 92 9.83 -13.73 -8.85
C PHE A 92 9.36 -12.55 -9.71
N ILE A 93 8.04 -12.38 -9.79
CA ILE A 93 7.42 -11.17 -10.33
C ILE A 93 6.99 -10.31 -9.14
N GLY A 94 7.75 -9.28 -8.80
CA GLY A 94 7.56 -8.40 -7.64
C GLY A 94 8.63 -8.57 -6.57
N GLY A 95 9.14 -7.46 -6.05
CA GLY A 95 10.17 -7.31 -5.00
C GLY A 95 9.62 -6.84 -3.65
N GLY A 96 8.36 -7.15 -3.34
CA GLY A 96 7.76 -6.91 -2.02
C GLY A 96 8.05 -8.03 -1.02
N PHE A 97 7.39 -8.01 0.15
CA PHE A 97 7.60 -9.00 1.22
C PHE A 97 7.53 -10.46 0.74
N SER A 98 6.67 -10.80 -0.20
CA SER A 98 6.60 -12.17 -0.74
C SER A 98 7.95 -12.64 -1.31
N ALA A 99 8.66 -11.81 -2.08
CA ALA A 99 9.98 -12.14 -2.59
C ALA A 99 11.07 -12.00 -1.51
N LEU A 100 11.01 -10.92 -0.72
CA LEU A 100 11.99 -10.65 0.35
C LEU A 100 12.05 -11.75 1.42
N LEU A 101 10.92 -12.43 1.68
CA LEU A 101 10.85 -13.53 2.63
C LEU A 101 11.13 -14.89 1.99
N THR A 102 10.72 -15.10 0.73
CA THR A 102 10.83 -16.41 0.08
C THR A 102 12.22 -16.63 -0.51
N ALA A 103 12.84 -15.63 -1.14
CA ALA A 103 14.14 -15.78 -1.79
C ALA A 103 15.27 -16.23 -0.82
N PRO A 104 15.37 -15.69 0.42
CA PRO A 104 16.34 -16.19 1.39
C PRO A 104 16.10 -17.65 1.78
N GLN A 105 14.85 -18.09 1.88
CA GLN A 105 14.52 -19.48 2.23
C GLN A 105 14.86 -20.44 1.09
N LEU A 106 14.65 -20.02 -0.16
CA LEU A 106 15.10 -20.78 -1.34
C LEU A 106 16.62 -20.90 -1.38
N ARG A 107 17.37 -19.81 -1.08
CA ARG A 107 18.83 -19.86 -0.94
C ARG A 107 19.27 -20.85 0.14
N LYS A 108 18.62 -20.83 1.31
CA LYS A 108 18.88 -21.78 2.41
C LYS A 108 18.60 -23.23 1.99
N ALA A 109 17.60 -23.46 1.14
CA ALA A 109 17.27 -24.77 0.58
C ALA A 109 18.21 -25.21 -0.57
N GLY A 110 19.19 -24.38 -0.96
CA GLY A 110 20.19 -24.70 -1.97
C GLY A 110 19.90 -24.18 -3.39
N VAL A 111 18.80 -23.43 -3.58
CA VAL A 111 18.50 -22.78 -4.87
C VAL A 111 19.44 -21.59 -5.06
N LYS A 112 20.28 -21.64 -6.09
CA LYS A 112 21.30 -20.60 -6.35
C LYS A 112 20.90 -19.60 -7.44
N SER A 113 20.11 -20.03 -8.42
CA SER A 113 19.76 -19.23 -9.59
C SER A 113 18.37 -18.62 -9.43
N ILE A 114 18.34 -17.41 -8.85
CA ILE A 114 17.11 -16.68 -8.54
C ILE A 114 17.13 -15.32 -9.25
N ARG A 115 15.99 -14.92 -9.80
CA ARG A 115 15.75 -13.58 -10.33
C ARG A 115 14.54 -12.95 -9.64
N ILE A 116 14.62 -11.67 -9.32
CA ILE A 116 13.47 -10.85 -8.90
C ILE A 116 13.26 -9.79 -9.97
N VAL A 117 12.07 -9.72 -10.56
CA VAL A 117 11.73 -8.65 -11.52
C VAL A 117 10.74 -7.71 -10.84
N GLU A 118 11.15 -6.48 -10.58
CA GLU A 118 10.36 -5.46 -9.90
C GLU A 118 10.17 -4.24 -10.80
N ARG A 119 8.92 -3.77 -10.87
CA ARG A 119 8.54 -2.61 -11.68
C ARG A 119 9.01 -1.30 -11.06
N GLY A 120 9.01 -1.21 -9.73
CA GLY A 120 9.55 -0.07 -8.99
C GLY A 120 11.07 0.01 -9.10
N ALA A 121 11.62 1.17 -8.71
CA ALA A 121 13.07 1.40 -8.71
C ALA A 121 13.80 0.77 -7.52
N ASP A 122 13.08 0.16 -6.57
CA ASP A 122 13.63 -0.46 -5.37
C ASP A 122 12.68 -1.54 -4.82
N VAL A 123 13.11 -2.28 -3.81
CA VAL A 123 12.32 -3.29 -3.10
C VAL A 123 11.17 -2.66 -2.29
N GLY A 124 10.31 -3.50 -1.74
CA GLY A 124 9.30 -3.11 -0.74
C GLY A 124 7.86 -3.11 -1.24
N GLY A 125 7.65 -3.23 -2.56
CA GLY A 125 6.32 -3.41 -3.14
C GLY A 125 5.35 -2.31 -2.71
N THR A 126 4.29 -2.65 -1.98
CA THR A 126 3.31 -1.69 -1.43
C THR A 126 3.97 -0.49 -0.76
N TRP A 127 5.04 -0.70 0.01
CA TRP A 127 5.71 0.35 0.79
C TRP A 127 6.72 1.17 -0.01
N TYR A 128 7.15 0.65 -1.17
CA TYR A 128 7.84 1.46 -2.17
C TYR A 128 6.86 2.45 -2.83
N TRP A 129 5.67 1.98 -3.24
CA TRP A 129 4.74 2.80 -4.02
C TRP A 129 3.94 3.80 -3.15
N ASN A 130 3.47 3.37 -1.98
CA ASN A 130 2.58 4.18 -1.15
C ASN A 130 3.36 4.99 -0.13
N ARG A 131 3.83 6.16 -0.55
CA ARG A 131 4.55 7.12 0.30
C ARG A 131 3.76 8.40 0.56
N TYR A 132 2.43 8.37 0.43
CA TYR A 132 1.61 9.54 0.71
C TYR A 132 1.69 9.94 2.20
N PRO A 133 1.46 11.22 2.54
CA PRO A 133 1.48 11.72 3.91
C PRO A 133 0.53 10.95 4.82
N GLY A 134 1.02 10.51 5.98
CA GLY A 134 0.23 9.73 6.95
C GLY A 134 0.09 8.24 6.62
N ALA A 135 0.68 7.75 5.52
CA ALA A 135 0.67 6.33 5.17
C ALA A 135 1.24 5.46 6.31
N ALA A 136 0.48 4.46 6.75
CA ALA A 136 0.87 3.56 7.83
C ALA A 136 0.10 2.23 7.78
N CYS A 137 0.64 1.18 8.39
CA CYS A 137 -0.01 -0.13 8.44
C CYS A 137 -1.18 -0.14 9.43
N ASP A 138 -2.29 -0.78 9.07
CA ASP A 138 -3.48 -0.95 9.91
C ASP A 138 -3.41 -2.18 10.83
N VAL A 139 -2.38 -3.02 10.65
CA VAL A 139 -2.02 -4.13 11.55
C VAL A 139 -0.95 -3.67 12.53
N VAL A 140 -0.99 -4.20 13.75
CA VAL A 140 0.02 -3.94 14.79
C VAL A 140 1.41 -4.29 14.24
N SER A 141 2.37 -3.39 14.41
CA SER A 141 3.71 -3.47 13.83
C SER A 141 4.45 -4.76 14.19
N TYR A 142 4.27 -5.24 15.43
CA TYR A 142 4.87 -6.48 15.94
C TYR A 142 4.40 -7.74 15.22
N ASP A 143 3.20 -7.70 14.63
CA ASP A 143 2.60 -8.82 13.88
C ASP A 143 2.81 -8.66 12.37
N TYR A 144 2.93 -7.42 11.91
CA TYR A 144 3.00 -7.09 10.48
C TYR A 144 4.42 -7.10 9.92
N LEU A 145 5.38 -6.52 10.66
CA LEU A 145 6.75 -6.44 10.20
C LEU A 145 7.39 -7.83 10.32
N PRO A 146 7.88 -8.42 9.22
CA PRO A 146 8.42 -9.76 9.28
C PRO A 146 9.86 -9.74 9.83
N LEU A 147 10.31 -10.89 10.33
CA LEU A 147 11.70 -11.12 10.71
C LEU A 147 12.24 -10.19 11.83
N LEU A 148 11.38 -9.72 12.74
CA LEU A 148 11.80 -8.79 13.80
C LEU A 148 12.97 -9.32 14.64
N ASP A 149 12.89 -10.59 15.06
CA ASP A 149 13.94 -11.25 15.84
C ASP A 149 15.21 -11.45 15.03
N GLU A 150 15.09 -11.94 13.79
CA GLU A 150 16.25 -12.10 12.93
C GLU A 150 16.94 -10.76 12.71
N MET A 151 16.17 -9.70 12.46
CA MET A 151 16.67 -8.35 12.21
C MET A 151 17.14 -7.59 13.47
N ASP A 152 16.95 -8.15 14.68
CA ASP A 152 17.10 -7.46 15.98
C ASP A 152 16.42 -6.08 15.95
N TYR A 153 15.20 -6.03 15.40
CA TYR A 153 14.46 -4.80 15.17
C TYR A 153 13.25 -4.70 16.10
N VAL A 154 13.10 -3.55 16.74
CA VAL A 154 11.93 -3.20 17.56
C VAL A 154 11.21 -2.05 16.88
N PRO A 155 9.95 -2.23 16.44
CA PRO A 155 9.18 -1.15 15.82
C PRO A 155 8.98 0.05 16.75
N LYS A 156 9.01 1.27 16.18
CA LYS A 156 8.98 2.54 16.94
C LYS A 156 7.63 2.83 17.56
N ASP A 157 6.56 2.52 16.82
CA ASP A 157 5.17 2.77 17.18
C ASP A 157 4.38 1.45 17.10
N ARG A 158 3.24 1.39 17.80
CA ARG A 158 2.31 0.25 17.73
C ARG A 158 1.85 0.00 16.30
N TYR A 159 1.67 1.06 15.50
CA TYR A 159 1.41 0.95 14.07
C TYR A 159 2.53 1.60 13.27
N ALA A 160 3.31 0.78 12.56
CA ALA A 160 4.45 1.26 11.80
C ALA A 160 4.01 2.19 10.65
N LYS A 161 4.73 3.29 10.46
CA LYS A 161 4.52 4.24 9.37
C LYS A 161 5.22 3.75 8.11
N ALA A 162 4.74 4.16 6.93
CA ALA A 162 5.27 3.71 5.65
C ALA A 162 6.79 3.86 5.51
N PRO A 163 7.44 4.97 5.95
CA PRO A 163 8.90 5.09 5.88
C PRO A 163 9.63 4.01 6.68
N GLU A 164 9.17 3.69 7.90
CA GLU A 164 9.75 2.64 8.74
C GLU A 164 9.64 1.26 8.08
N ILE A 165 8.47 0.96 7.51
CA ILE A 165 8.24 -0.33 6.85
C ILE A 165 9.08 -0.46 5.58
N TYR A 166 9.20 0.62 4.81
CA TYR A 166 10.04 0.64 3.62
C TYR A 166 11.54 0.50 3.96
N ASP A 167 12.00 1.19 5.01
CA ASP A 167 13.37 1.02 5.53
C ASP A 167 13.62 -0.42 5.98
N HIS A 168 12.64 -1.06 6.63
CA HIS A 168 12.72 -2.47 7.00
C HIS A 168 12.81 -3.40 5.78
N CYS A 169 12.07 -3.10 4.70
CA CYS A 169 12.18 -3.84 3.44
C CYS A 169 13.60 -3.77 2.86
N LYS A 170 14.20 -2.59 2.83
CA LYS A 170 15.59 -2.39 2.37
C LYS A 170 16.57 -3.13 3.26
N ALA A 171 16.41 -3.05 4.59
CA ALA A 171 17.26 -3.75 5.54
C ALA A 171 17.21 -5.28 5.35
N ILE A 172 16.03 -5.85 5.06
CA ILE A 172 15.90 -7.27 4.71
C ILE A 172 16.63 -7.57 3.39
N ALA A 173 16.45 -6.73 2.36
CA ALA A 173 17.10 -6.93 1.07
C ALA A 173 18.63 -6.87 1.17
N ASP A 174 19.18 -5.93 1.96
CA ASP A 174 20.60 -5.83 2.25
C ASP A 174 21.10 -7.06 3.00
N ARG A 175 20.42 -7.45 4.08
CA ARG A 175 20.85 -8.57 4.94
C ARG A 175 20.97 -9.91 4.20
N PHE A 176 20.12 -10.13 3.21
CA PHE A 176 20.09 -11.39 2.45
C PHE A 176 20.66 -11.27 1.03
N ASP A 177 21.37 -10.17 0.73
CA ASP A 177 22.02 -9.90 -0.55
C ASP A 177 21.06 -10.08 -1.74
N LEU A 178 19.87 -9.46 -1.66
CA LEU A 178 18.80 -9.63 -2.64
C LEU A 178 18.86 -8.63 -3.80
N TYR A 179 19.56 -7.50 -3.63
CA TYR A 179 19.71 -6.50 -4.69
C TYR A 179 20.39 -7.07 -5.95
N ASP A 180 21.39 -7.94 -5.78
CA ASP A 180 22.09 -8.59 -6.88
C ASP A 180 21.18 -9.56 -7.68
N LEU A 181 20.05 -9.97 -7.10
CA LEU A 181 19.07 -10.84 -7.76
C LEU A 181 18.02 -10.03 -8.54
N ALA A 182 17.95 -8.71 -8.33
CA ALA A 182 16.82 -7.90 -8.74
C ALA A 182 17.06 -7.15 -10.07
N LEU A 183 16.05 -7.16 -10.92
CA LEU A 183 15.88 -6.24 -12.04
C LEU A 183 14.78 -5.25 -11.69
N PHE A 184 15.17 -4.07 -11.25
CA PHE A 184 14.27 -2.95 -10.99
C PHE A 184 13.85 -2.24 -12.28
N GLN A 185 12.86 -1.35 -12.15
CA GLN A 185 12.32 -0.55 -13.26
C GLN A 185 11.94 -1.42 -14.47
N THR A 186 11.48 -2.65 -14.22
CA THR A 186 11.23 -3.66 -15.25
C THR A 186 9.88 -4.31 -15.00
N THR A 187 8.97 -4.21 -15.96
CA THR A 187 7.64 -4.82 -15.88
C THR A 187 7.63 -6.10 -16.70
N VAL A 188 7.30 -7.24 -16.07
CA VAL A 188 6.96 -8.46 -16.82
C VAL A 188 5.66 -8.23 -17.59
N THR A 189 5.70 -8.41 -18.91
CA THR A 189 4.55 -8.24 -19.81
C THR A 189 3.92 -9.57 -20.19
N HIS A 190 4.73 -10.63 -20.32
CA HIS A 190 4.26 -11.95 -20.72
C HIS A 190 4.97 -13.06 -19.96
N THR A 191 4.22 -14.11 -19.64
CA THR A 191 4.74 -15.40 -19.16
C THR A 191 4.12 -16.51 -20.00
N THR A 192 4.93 -17.28 -20.71
CA THR A 192 4.45 -18.35 -21.60
C THR A 192 5.16 -19.65 -21.26
N TRP A 193 4.42 -20.73 -21.07
CA TRP A 193 5.01 -22.04 -20.87
C TRP A 193 5.50 -22.61 -22.21
N LEU A 194 6.76 -23.03 -22.28
CA LEU A 194 7.38 -23.67 -23.42
C LEU A 194 7.38 -25.19 -23.20
N GLU A 195 6.45 -25.89 -23.83
CA GLU A 195 6.22 -27.32 -23.60
C GLU A 195 7.43 -28.18 -23.94
N ASP A 196 8.16 -27.87 -25.02
CA ASP A 196 9.32 -28.67 -25.46
C ASP A 196 10.53 -28.51 -24.53
N GLU A 197 10.69 -27.33 -23.93
CA GLU A 197 11.82 -27.01 -23.06
C GLU A 197 11.52 -27.27 -21.57
N LYS A 198 10.24 -27.42 -21.21
CA LYS A 198 9.76 -27.48 -19.82
C LYS A 198 10.22 -26.26 -19.00
N LEU A 199 10.16 -25.09 -19.62
CA LEU A 199 10.51 -23.80 -19.02
C LEU A 199 9.42 -22.77 -19.28
N TRP A 200 9.32 -21.78 -18.40
CA TRP A 200 8.61 -20.54 -18.67
C TRP A 200 9.52 -19.61 -19.46
N ARG A 201 8.97 -18.95 -20.48
CA ARG A 201 9.52 -17.77 -21.15
C ARG A 201 8.91 -16.53 -20.51
N ILE A 202 9.74 -15.54 -20.19
CA ILE A 202 9.35 -14.32 -19.50
C ILE A 202 9.84 -13.12 -20.32
N GLN A 203 8.90 -12.30 -20.76
CA GLN A 203 9.19 -11.09 -21.53
C GLN A 203 8.86 -9.84 -20.73
N THR A 204 9.60 -8.75 -20.95
CA THR A 204 9.46 -7.49 -20.21
C THR A 204 9.27 -6.28 -21.13
N ASP A 205 8.92 -5.15 -20.54
CA ASP A 205 8.86 -3.83 -21.19
C ASP A 205 10.23 -3.26 -21.58
N ARG A 206 11.33 -3.93 -21.18
CA ARG A 206 12.71 -3.56 -21.52
C ARG A 206 13.34 -4.46 -22.59
N GLY A 207 12.52 -5.30 -23.23
CA GLY A 207 12.97 -6.21 -24.29
C GLY A 207 13.68 -7.47 -23.77
N ASP A 208 13.59 -7.77 -22.47
CA ASP A 208 14.12 -9.01 -21.93
C ASP A 208 13.33 -10.21 -22.48
N ASP A 209 14.02 -11.33 -22.63
CA ASP A 209 13.49 -12.62 -23.05
C ASP A 209 14.15 -13.74 -22.25
N MET A 210 13.84 -13.78 -20.96
CA MET A 210 14.43 -14.70 -19.99
C MET A 210 13.67 -16.01 -19.94
N LYS A 211 14.30 -17.05 -19.39
CA LYS A 211 13.61 -18.32 -19.07
C LYS A 211 13.72 -18.69 -17.60
N ALA A 212 12.72 -19.39 -17.08
CA ALA A 212 12.74 -19.89 -15.70
C ALA A 212 12.08 -21.27 -15.57
N LYS A 213 12.58 -22.12 -14.66
CA LYS A 213 11.87 -23.39 -14.34
C LYS A 213 10.60 -23.12 -13.54
N PHE A 214 10.68 -22.20 -12.58
CA PHE A 214 9.57 -21.79 -11.74
C PHE A 214 9.36 -20.28 -11.82
N VAL A 215 8.10 -19.86 -11.89
CA VAL A 215 7.70 -18.45 -11.81
C VAL A 215 6.80 -18.27 -10.59
N ILE A 216 7.17 -17.34 -9.70
CA ILE A 216 6.43 -17.02 -8.49
C ILE A 216 5.82 -15.62 -8.66
N CYS A 217 4.48 -15.56 -8.71
CA CYS A 217 3.73 -14.31 -8.76
C CYS A 217 3.71 -13.65 -7.36
N ALA A 218 4.65 -12.74 -7.13
CA ALA A 218 4.84 -11.99 -5.89
C ALA A 218 4.41 -10.51 -6.04
N ASN A 219 3.53 -10.22 -7.01
CA ASN A 219 3.16 -8.88 -7.46
C ASN A 219 2.08 -8.21 -6.62
N GLY A 220 1.56 -8.88 -5.59
CA GLY A 220 0.62 -8.36 -4.60
C GLY A 220 -0.79 -8.07 -5.13
N PRO A 221 -1.81 -8.06 -4.25
CA PRO A 221 -3.21 -7.89 -4.67
C PRO A 221 -3.61 -6.46 -5.02
N MET A 222 -2.81 -5.45 -4.63
CA MET A 222 -3.12 -4.02 -4.75
C MET A 222 -1.98 -3.23 -5.40
N SER A 223 -1.48 -3.70 -6.54
CA SER A 223 -0.28 -3.14 -7.18
C SER A 223 -0.55 -2.19 -8.34
N LYS A 224 -1.78 -2.12 -8.86
CA LYS A 224 -2.16 -1.26 -9.98
C LYS A 224 -3.13 -0.17 -9.51
N PRO A 225 -2.82 1.14 -9.72
CA PRO A 225 -3.74 2.21 -9.36
C PRO A 225 -5.05 2.08 -10.15
N LYS A 226 -6.15 2.52 -9.56
CA LYS A 226 -7.47 2.51 -10.21
C LYS A 226 -8.10 3.88 -10.07
N LEU A 227 -8.41 4.51 -11.20
CA LEU A 227 -9.16 5.76 -11.24
C LEU A 227 -10.63 5.47 -11.49
N ALA A 228 -11.53 6.20 -10.82
CA ALA A 228 -12.93 6.18 -11.20
C ALA A 228 -13.10 6.79 -12.60
N ARG A 229 -13.95 6.19 -13.44
CA ARG A 229 -14.34 6.77 -14.72
C ARG A 229 -15.29 7.92 -14.46
N ILE A 230 -14.78 9.14 -14.61
CA ILE A 230 -15.53 10.38 -14.50
C ILE A 230 -15.48 11.04 -15.87
N GLU A 231 -16.64 11.35 -16.44
CA GLU A 231 -16.71 11.97 -17.76
C GLU A 231 -15.98 13.31 -17.77
N GLY A 232 -14.99 13.44 -18.67
CA GLY A 232 -14.20 14.66 -18.80
C GLY A 232 -13.09 14.84 -17.77
N ILE A 233 -12.73 13.78 -17.04
CA ILE A 233 -11.59 13.81 -16.11
C ILE A 233 -10.29 14.25 -16.79
N GLU A 234 -10.11 13.91 -18.07
CA GLU A 234 -8.94 14.31 -18.88
C GLU A 234 -8.89 15.82 -19.15
N ARG A 235 -10.03 16.53 -19.02
CA ARG A 235 -10.10 17.98 -19.27
C ARG A 235 -9.72 18.82 -18.05
N PHE A 236 -9.51 18.20 -16.88
CA PHE A 236 -9.08 18.92 -15.69
C PHE A 236 -7.75 19.63 -15.97
N LYS A 237 -7.70 20.93 -15.69
CA LYS A 237 -6.53 21.78 -15.99
C LYS A 237 -5.58 21.96 -14.81
N GLY A 238 -5.97 21.50 -13.61
CA GLY A 238 -5.10 21.49 -12.46
C GLY A 238 -4.14 20.29 -12.48
N HIS A 239 -3.17 20.31 -11.57
CA HIS A 239 -2.29 19.18 -11.35
C HIS A 239 -3.01 18.07 -10.58
N SER A 240 -2.74 16.82 -10.95
CA SER A 240 -3.42 15.64 -10.41
C SER A 240 -2.54 14.40 -10.49
N PHE A 241 -2.62 13.56 -9.46
CA PHE A 241 -1.89 12.30 -9.38
C PHE A 241 -2.64 11.32 -8.47
N HIS A 242 -2.27 10.03 -8.53
CA HIS A 242 -2.85 9.01 -7.65
C HIS A 242 -2.04 8.92 -6.35
N THR A 243 -2.67 8.61 -5.23
CA THR A 243 -1.99 8.57 -3.92
C THR A 243 -0.87 7.52 -3.82
N SER A 244 -0.92 6.48 -4.64
CA SER A 244 0.15 5.48 -4.80
C SER A 244 1.29 5.92 -5.71
N ARG A 245 1.25 7.15 -6.25
CA ARG A 245 2.24 7.84 -7.08
C ARG A 245 2.35 9.29 -6.59
N TRP A 246 2.57 9.45 -5.29
CA TRP A 246 2.54 10.76 -4.67
C TRP A 246 3.62 11.67 -5.28
N ASP A 247 3.22 12.87 -5.69
CA ASP A 247 4.11 13.85 -6.31
C ASP A 247 4.59 14.86 -5.27
N TYR A 248 5.72 14.53 -4.64
CA TYR A 248 6.37 15.44 -3.70
C TYR A 248 7.07 16.64 -4.37
N ASP A 249 7.38 16.56 -5.66
CA ASP A 249 7.95 17.72 -6.38
C ASP A 249 6.89 18.82 -6.50
N TYR A 250 5.64 18.42 -6.76
CA TYR A 250 4.52 19.35 -6.77
C TYR A 250 4.12 19.78 -5.35
N CYS A 251 3.95 18.85 -4.43
CA CYS A 251 3.40 19.15 -3.10
C CYS A 251 4.39 19.79 -2.12
N GLY A 252 5.69 19.56 -2.26
CA GLY A 252 6.66 19.80 -1.20
C GLY A 252 6.68 18.66 -0.18
N GLU A 253 7.83 18.41 0.45
CA GLU A 253 8.03 17.26 1.36
C GLU A 253 7.10 17.30 2.58
N ASN A 254 6.78 18.50 3.06
CA ASN A 254 5.86 18.75 4.16
C ASN A 254 4.52 19.31 3.68
N LEU A 255 4.23 19.22 2.38
CA LEU A 255 3.04 19.75 1.72
C LEU A 255 2.95 21.29 1.70
N GLU A 256 4.07 21.97 1.90
CA GLU A 256 4.16 23.43 1.99
C GLU A 256 3.71 24.14 0.70
N ASN A 257 3.81 23.48 -0.47
CA ASN A 257 3.36 24.07 -1.74
C ASN A 257 1.84 24.04 -1.91
N LEU A 258 1.09 23.50 -0.93
CA LEU A 258 -0.37 23.43 -0.94
C LEU A 258 -1.04 24.58 -0.18
N GLU A 259 -0.28 25.43 0.53
CA GLU A 259 -0.80 26.48 1.43
C GLU A 259 -1.76 27.47 0.78
N ASP A 260 -1.58 27.77 -0.51
CA ASP A 260 -2.45 28.66 -1.29
C ASP A 260 -3.44 27.89 -2.20
N LYS A 261 -3.41 26.55 -2.17
CA LYS A 261 -4.14 25.69 -3.10
C LYS A 261 -5.47 25.19 -2.55
N ARG A 262 -6.43 25.06 -3.46
CA ARG A 262 -7.68 24.32 -3.25
C ARG A 262 -7.46 22.89 -3.70
N VAL A 263 -7.40 21.96 -2.75
CA VAL A 263 -7.06 20.56 -2.98
C VAL A 263 -8.32 19.71 -2.94
N ALA A 264 -8.41 18.72 -3.83
CA ALA A 264 -9.48 17.74 -3.87
C ALA A 264 -8.92 16.33 -3.69
N ILE A 265 -9.59 15.50 -2.90
CA ILE A 265 -9.32 14.05 -2.82
C ILE A 265 -10.60 13.29 -3.14
N ILE A 266 -10.50 12.34 -4.07
CA ILE A 266 -11.62 11.50 -4.51
C ILE A 266 -11.49 10.11 -3.89
N GLY A 267 -12.48 9.73 -3.10
CA GLY A 267 -12.51 8.48 -2.36
C GLY A 267 -12.22 8.66 -0.87
N THR A 268 -12.73 7.72 -0.09
CA THR A 268 -12.79 7.77 1.38
C THR A 268 -12.38 6.44 2.01
N GLY A 269 -11.58 5.64 1.29
CA GLY A 269 -10.97 4.41 1.81
C GLY A 269 -9.82 4.69 2.78
N ALA A 270 -9.12 3.65 3.23
CA ALA A 270 -8.05 3.74 4.23
C ALA A 270 -6.99 4.80 3.89
N THR A 271 -6.57 4.88 2.63
CA THR A 271 -5.62 5.91 2.16
C THR A 271 -6.13 7.33 2.38
N ALA A 272 -7.39 7.61 2.06
CA ALA A 272 -7.95 8.94 2.28
C ALA A 272 -8.09 9.26 3.77
N VAL A 273 -8.48 8.28 4.60
CA VAL A 273 -8.55 8.44 6.06
C VAL A 273 -7.19 8.86 6.64
N GLN A 274 -6.10 8.33 6.09
CA GLN A 274 -4.73 8.67 6.51
C GLN A 274 -4.23 10.00 5.91
N ALA A 275 -4.52 10.27 4.64
CA ALA A 275 -4.01 11.45 3.94
C ALA A 275 -4.79 12.75 4.22
N VAL A 276 -6.11 12.66 4.43
CA VAL A 276 -6.98 13.83 4.65
C VAL A 276 -6.52 14.70 5.83
N PRO A 277 -6.16 14.16 7.01
CA PRO A 277 -5.65 14.97 8.10
C PRO A 277 -4.38 15.75 7.74
N GLU A 278 -3.48 15.18 6.95
CA GLU A 278 -2.24 15.85 6.54
C GLU A 278 -2.50 16.92 5.46
N LEU A 279 -3.40 16.63 4.51
CA LEU A 279 -3.85 17.62 3.53
C LEU A 279 -4.58 18.79 4.18
N ALA A 280 -5.44 18.52 5.18
CA ALA A 280 -6.24 19.55 5.85
C ALA A 280 -5.40 20.54 6.66
N LYS A 281 -4.22 20.13 7.15
CA LYS A 281 -3.29 21.02 7.85
C LYS A 281 -2.60 22.01 6.93
N ASN A 282 -2.37 21.63 5.66
CA ASN A 282 -1.47 22.33 4.76
C ASN A 282 -2.17 22.97 3.55
N ALA A 283 -3.38 22.56 3.18
CA ALA A 283 -4.11 23.14 2.05
C ALA A 283 -4.95 24.36 2.46
N LYS A 284 -5.10 25.35 1.56
CA LYS A 284 -6.02 26.49 1.77
C LYS A 284 -7.47 26.04 1.96
N GLU A 285 -7.91 25.13 1.09
CA GLU A 285 -9.21 24.47 1.17
C GLU A 285 -9.04 23.01 0.77
N LEU A 286 -9.70 22.10 1.50
CA LEU A 286 -9.72 20.67 1.17
C LEU A 286 -11.17 20.23 0.87
N TYR A 287 -11.37 19.65 -0.31
CA TYR A 287 -12.62 19.04 -0.75
C TYR A 287 -12.48 17.52 -0.74
N VAL A 288 -13.32 16.84 0.05
CA VAL A 288 -13.34 15.37 0.12
C VAL A 288 -14.57 14.85 -0.62
N PHE A 289 -14.36 14.17 -1.74
CA PHE A 289 -15.43 13.61 -2.56
C PHE A 289 -15.71 12.17 -2.14
N GLN A 290 -16.78 11.99 -1.38
CA GLN A 290 -17.21 10.71 -0.83
C GLN A 290 -18.29 10.05 -1.67
N ARG A 291 -18.08 8.77 -2.00
CA ARG A 291 -19.14 7.89 -2.53
C ARG A 291 -19.72 6.97 -1.46
N THR A 292 -18.85 6.33 -0.68
CA THR A 292 -19.21 5.44 0.42
C THR A 292 -18.39 5.81 1.64
N PRO A 293 -18.99 6.16 2.79
CA PRO A 293 -18.23 6.39 4.01
C PRO A 293 -17.55 5.09 4.47
N SER A 294 -16.28 5.19 4.87
CA SER A 294 -15.62 4.11 5.60
C SER A 294 -16.12 4.06 7.04
N SER A 295 -16.19 2.87 7.63
CA SER A 295 -16.33 2.74 9.07
C SER A 295 -14.99 3.08 9.72
N ILE A 296 -14.96 4.12 10.55
CA ILE A 296 -13.74 4.59 11.21
C ILE A 296 -13.81 4.20 12.68
N ASP A 297 -12.75 3.56 13.16
CA ASP A 297 -12.59 3.21 14.57
C ASP A 297 -11.32 3.88 15.15
N ILE A 298 -11.19 3.83 16.46
CA ILE A 298 -10.07 4.38 17.21
C ILE A 298 -8.82 3.55 16.91
N ARG A 299 -7.82 4.17 16.27
CA ARG A 299 -6.52 3.54 16.06
C ARG A 299 -5.79 3.27 17.38
N ASN A 300 -5.87 4.20 18.33
CA ASN A 300 -5.16 4.15 19.62
C ASN A 300 -3.67 3.79 19.41
N ASP A 301 -2.98 4.63 18.64
CA ASP A 301 -1.56 4.47 18.34
C ASP A 301 -0.70 5.06 19.47
N TRP A 302 0.46 4.45 19.72
CA TRP A 302 1.38 4.88 20.78
C TRP A 302 2.82 4.45 20.48
N PRO A 303 3.82 5.17 21.00
CA PRO A 303 5.22 4.77 20.86
C PRO A 303 5.50 3.50 21.67
N THR A 304 6.27 2.58 21.09
CA THR A 304 6.75 1.37 21.76
C THR A 304 7.66 1.73 22.93
N ASP A 305 7.42 1.16 24.12
CA ASP A 305 8.29 1.38 25.28
C ASP A 305 9.63 0.62 25.11
N PRO A 306 10.77 1.31 25.05
CA PRO A 306 12.08 0.66 24.94
C PRO A 306 12.44 -0.23 26.14
N ASN A 307 11.82 -0.03 27.31
CA ASN A 307 12.01 -0.92 28.47
C ASN A 307 11.21 -2.22 28.30
N TRP A 308 9.98 -2.16 27.79
CA TRP A 308 9.20 -3.35 27.46
C TRP A 308 9.94 -4.21 26.44
N ALA A 309 10.42 -3.61 25.36
CA ALA A 309 11.15 -4.34 24.31
C ALA A 309 12.40 -5.07 24.84
N ARG A 310 13.15 -4.44 25.75
CA ARG A 310 14.32 -5.06 26.40
C ARG A 310 13.98 -6.26 27.30
N LYS A 311 12.74 -6.38 27.79
CA LYS A 311 12.28 -7.51 28.61
C LYS A 311 11.87 -8.73 27.79
N LEU A 312 11.80 -8.63 26.46
CA LEU A 312 11.46 -9.75 25.57
C LEU A 312 12.65 -10.68 25.28
N LYS A 313 13.87 -10.26 25.64
CA LYS A 313 15.12 -11.03 25.47
C LYS A 313 15.37 -11.99 26.64
#